data_AF-I3DFD3-F1
#
_entry.id   AF-I3DFD3-F1
#
_cell.length_a   1.000
_cell.length_b   1.000
_cell.length_c   1.000
_cell.angle_alpha   90.00
_cell.angle_beta   90.00
_cell.angle_gamma   90.00
#
_symmetry.space_group_name_H-M   'P 1'
#
loop_
_entity.id
_entity.type
_entity.pdbx_description
1 polymer ?
#
loop_
_entity_poly.entity_id
_entity_poly.type
_entity_poly.pdbx_seq_one_letter_code
_entity_poly.pdbx_strand_id
1 'polypeptide(L)'
;MPSFDIVSEITMHEVRNAVENAQRDLSNRWDFKNVQASIELNEKTESIKLSTESDFQLEQLLDILRNACIKRGIDSSSLDIPTEF
;
A
#
# COMPACT_ATOMS: atom_id res chain seq x y z
N MET A 1 36.30 11.22 -15.50
CA MET A 1 35.92 11.31 -14.07
C MET A 1 34.53 10.72 -13.99
N PRO A 2 34.33 9.54 -13.35
CA PRO A 2 33.02 8.92 -13.30
C PRO A 2 32.11 9.71 -12.35
N SER A 3 30.87 9.96 -12.78
CA SER A 3 29.78 10.52 -11.98
C SER A 3 28.59 9.56 -12.03
N PHE A 4 27.69 9.64 -11.06
CA PHE A 4 26.44 8.89 -11.03
C PHE A 4 25.32 9.79 -10.49
N ASP A 5 24.08 9.47 -10.86
CA ASP A 5 22.89 10.19 -10.44
C ASP A 5 22.19 9.46 -9.29
N ILE A 6 21.63 10.23 -8.36
CA ILE A 6 20.76 9.73 -7.29
C ILE A 6 19.32 9.88 -7.78
N VAL A 7 18.65 8.75 -8.00
CA VAL A 7 17.25 8.72 -8.47
C VAL A 7 16.37 8.02 -7.43
N SER A 8 15.13 8.48 -7.31
CA SER A 8 14.10 7.88 -6.49
C SER A 8 12.98 7.39 -7.40
N GLU A 9 13.18 6.21 -7.98
CA GLU A 9 12.21 5.58 -8.90
C GLU A 9 11.57 4.37 -8.23
N ILE A 10 10.27 4.21 -8.45
CA ILE A 10 9.50 3.06 -7.98
C ILE A 10 8.97 2.32 -9.20
N THR A 11 9.12 1.00 -9.20
CA THR A 11 8.59 0.15 -10.27
C THR A 11 7.07 0.00 -10.11
N MET A 12 6.28 0.64 -10.97
CA MET A 12 4.82 0.62 -10.87
C MET A 12 4.20 -0.79 -10.96
N HIS A 13 4.85 -1.71 -11.68
CA HIS A 13 4.45 -3.12 -11.69
C HIS A 13 4.55 -3.79 -10.31
N GLU A 14 5.57 -3.46 -9.52
CA GLU A 14 5.69 -3.98 -8.16
C GLU A 14 4.66 -3.35 -7.22
N VAL A 15 4.30 -2.07 -7.41
CA VAL A 15 3.24 -1.40 -6.64
C VAL A 15 1.91 -2.11 -6.87
N ARG A 16 1.55 -2.38 -8.12
CA ARG A 16 0.35 -3.15 -8.47
C ARG A 16 0.33 -4.52 -7.80
N ASN A 17 1.44 -5.24 -7.91
CA ASN A 17 1.57 -6.55 -7.31
C ASN A 17 1.49 -6.51 -5.77
N ALA A 18 2.02 -5.46 -5.13
CA ALA A 18 1.92 -5.24 -3.70
C ALA A 18 0.46 -4.99 -3.28
N VAL A 19 -0.28 -4.18 -4.04
CA VAL A 19 -1.71 -3.92 -3.79
C VAL A 19 -2.56 -5.19 -3.94
N GLU A 20 -2.34 -5.97 -5.00
CA GLU A 20 -3.05 -7.25 -5.20
C GLU A 20 -2.76 -8.25 -4.06
N ASN A 21 -1.52 -8.28 -3.56
CA ASN A 21 -1.15 -9.07 -2.39
C ASN A 21 -1.85 -8.57 -1.12
N ALA A 22 -1.88 -7.25 -0.89
CA ALA A 22 -2.57 -6.66 0.25
C ALA A 22 -4.08 -6.97 0.23
N GLN A 23 -4.72 -6.95 -0.95
CA GLN A 23 -6.12 -7.34 -1.11
C GLN A 23 -6.35 -8.82 -0.78
N ARG A 24 -5.43 -9.71 -1.17
CA ARG A 24 -5.49 -11.14 -0.80
C ARG A 24 -5.34 -11.34 0.71
N ASP A 25 -4.39 -10.66 1.33
CA ASP A 25 -4.17 -10.73 2.77
C ASP A 25 -5.39 -10.20 3.54
N LEU A 26 -5.99 -9.10 3.07
CA LEU A 26 -7.25 -8.56 3.59
C LEU A 26 -8.40 -9.58 3.50
N SER A 27 -8.54 -10.26 2.36
CA SER A 27 -9.60 -11.26 2.15
C SER A 27 -9.46 -12.50 3.04
N ASN A 28 -8.22 -12.83 3.44
CA ASN A 28 -7.93 -13.97 4.30
C ASN A 28 -8.08 -13.65 5.79
N ARG A 29 -8.15 -12.37 6.17
CA ARG A 29 -8.32 -11.93 7.55
C ARG A 29 -9.77 -12.13 8.01
N TRP A 30 -9.95 -12.99 9.01
CA TRP A 30 -11.27 -13.32 9.56
C TRP A 30 -11.96 -12.12 10.21
N ASP A 31 -11.18 -11.20 10.78
CA ASP A 31 -11.65 -9.99 11.44
C ASP A 31 -12.16 -8.91 10.47
N PHE A 32 -11.81 -9.00 9.18
CA PHE A 32 -12.40 -8.17 8.12
C PHE A 32 -13.60 -8.85 7.44
N LYS A 33 -14.02 -10.03 7.91
CA LYS A 33 -15.18 -10.74 7.38
C LYS A 33 -16.46 -9.97 7.75
N ASN A 34 -17.18 -9.50 6.73
CA ASN A 34 -18.35 -8.60 6.81
C ASN A 34 -18.05 -7.12 7.13
N VAL A 35 -16.79 -6.69 7.07
CA VAL A 35 -16.42 -5.27 7.16
C VAL A 35 -16.29 -4.71 5.75
N GLN A 36 -16.84 -3.52 5.48
CA GLN A 36 -16.54 -2.81 4.23
C GLN A 36 -15.12 -2.27 4.29
N ALA A 37 -14.15 -3.04 3.76
CA ALA A 37 -12.78 -2.61 3.60
C ALA A 37 -12.34 -2.73 2.13
N SER A 38 -11.71 -1.68 1.58
CA SER A 38 -11.17 -1.69 0.23
C SER A 38 -9.77 -1.08 0.16
N ILE A 39 -8.95 -1.65 -0.73
CA ILE A 39 -7.62 -1.16 -1.09
C ILE A 39 -7.65 -1.00 -2.60
N GLU A 40 -7.55 0.23 -3.11
CA GLU A 40 -7.65 0.53 -4.53
C GLU A 40 -6.42 1.29 -5.01
N LEU A 41 -5.76 0.79 -6.06
CA LEU A 41 -4.66 1.49 -6.72
C LEU A 41 -5.20 2.33 -7.87
N ASN A 42 -4.96 3.64 -7.84
CA ASN A 42 -5.19 4.51 -8.98
C ASN A 42 -3.87 4.76 -9.71
N GLU A 43 -3.65 3.99 -10.78
CA GLU A 43 -2.43 4.08 -11.59
C GLU A 43 -2.27 5.44 -12.30
N LYS A 44 -3.34 6.22 -12.48
CA LYS A 44 -3.27 7.53 -13.15
C LYS A 44 -2.83 8.66 -12.22
N THR A 45 -3.17 8.56 -10.94
CA THR A 45 -2.83 9.56 -9.91
C THR A 45 -1.72 9.08 -8.99
N GLU A 46 -1.15 7.90 -9.25
CA GLU A 46 -0.10 7.26 -8.46
C GLU A 46 -0.46 7.20 -6.96
N SER A 47 -1.74 6.98 -6.66
CA SER A 47 -2.27 7.01 -5.29
C SER A 47 -2.99 5.73 -4.95
N ILE A 48 -2.89 5.32 -3.68
CA ILE A 48 -3.58 4.15 -3.14
C ILE A 48 -4.66 4.66 -2.18
N LYS A 49 -5.90 4.28 -2.44
CA LYS A 49 -7.04 4.61 -1.59
C LYS A 49 -7.33 3.43 -0.67
N LEU A 50 -7.29 3.69 0.63
CA LEU A 50 -7.74 2.77 1.68
C LEU A 50 -9.10 3.27 2.19
N SER A 51 -10.11 2.39 2.22
CA SER A 51 -11.43 2.73 2.77
C SER A 51 -11.86 1.67 3.77
N THR A 52 -12.38 2.10 4.92
CA THR A 52 -12.90 1.20 5.95
C THR A 52 -13.94 1.90 6.83
N GLU A 53 -14.52 1.17 7.78
CA GLU A 53 -15.58 1.67 8.67
C GLU A 53 -15.04 2.29 9.97
N SER A 54 -13.78 2.03 10.32
CA SER A 54 -13.19 2.48 11.58
C SER A 54 -11.70 2.83 11.45
N ASP A 55 -11.26 3.87 12.15
CA ASP A 55 -9.85 4.31 12.19
C ASP A 55 -8.89 3.19 12.61
N PHE A 56 -9.30 2.35 13.56
CA PHE A 56 -8.49 1.22 14.00
C PHE A 56 -8.30 0.17 12.89
N GLN A 57 -9.32 -0.04 12.06
CA GLN A 57 -9.21 -0.92 10.89
C GLN A 57 -8.35 -0.28 9.80
N LEU A 58 -8.33 1.05 9.73
CA LEU A 58 -7.53 1.79 8.76
C LEU A 58 -6.04 1.64 9.06
N GLU A 59 -5.65 1.75 10.33
CA GLU A 59 -4.28 1.46 10.77
C GLU A 59 -3.86 0.02 10.40
N GLN A 60 -4.76 -0.94 10.59
CA GLN A 60 -4.49 -2.32 10.20
C GLN A 60 -4.36 -2.52 8.68
N LEU A 61 -5.18 -1.83 7.88
CA LEU A 61 -5.05 -1.85 6.41
C LEU A 61 -3.71 -1.23 5.96
N LEU A 62 -3.30 -0.14 6.61
CA LEU A 62 -2.03 0.52 6.36
C LEU A 62 -0.85 -0.43 6.63
N ASP A 63 -0.90 -1.17 7.74
CA ASP A 63 0.13 -2.14 8.09
C ASP A 63 0.18 -3.33 7.11
N ILE A 64 -0.97 -3.80 6.62
CA ILE A 64 -1.04 -4.83 5.58
C ILE A 64 -0.38 -4.31 4.29
N LEU A 65 -0.74 -3.09 3.87
CA LEU A 65 -0.18 -2.47 2.67
C LEU A 65 1.33 -2.30 2.79
N ARG A 66 1.83 -1.75 3.91
CA ARG A 66 3.27 -1.59 4.17
C ARG A 66 4.02 -2.93 4.09
N ASN A 67 3.49 -3.96 4.73
CA ASN A 67 4.09 -5.29 4.67
C ASN A 67 4.12 -5.86 3.24
N ALA A 68 3.06 -5.63 2.46
CA ALA A 68 3.01 -6.06 1.07
C ALA A 68 4.03 -5.31 0.20
N CYS A 69 4.19 -4.00 0.41
CA CYS A 69 5.20 -3.17 -0.26
C CYS A 69 6.63 -3.61 0.07
N ILE A 70 6.96 -3.81 1.35
CA ILE A 70 8.29 -4.23 1.79
C ILE A 70 8.68 -5.60 1.20
N LYS A 71 7.73 -6.55 1.13
CA LYS A 71 7.95 -7.87 0.49
C LYS A 71 8.26 -7.77 -1.00
N ARG A 72 7.91 -6.66 -1.66
CA ARG A 72 8.21 -6.37 -3.08
C ARG A 72 9.42 -5.45 -3.26
N GLY A 73 10.13 -5.12 -2.19
CA GLY A 73 11.29 -4.23 -2.25
C GLY A 73 10.93 -2.75 -2.42
N ILE A 74 9.68 -2.38 -2.15
CA ILE A 74 9.25 -0.97 -2.10
C ILE A 74 9.48 -0.49 -0.67
N ASP A 75 10.32 0.53 -0.52
CA ASP A 75 10.61 1.14 0.78
C ASP A 75 9.35 1.80 1.34
N SER A 76 9.10 1.67 2.64
CA SER A 76 8.02 2.37 3.33
C SER A 76 8.14 3.88 3.24
N SER A 77 9.36 4.40 3.07
CA SER A 77 9.66 5.83 2.91
C SER A 77 9.16 6.38 1.58
N SER A 78 8.89 5.51 0.61
CA SER A 78 8.34 5.87 -0.69
C SER A 78 6.82 6.12 -0.66
N LEU A 79 6.16 5.82 0.47
CA LEU A 79 4.73 6.03 0.66
C LEU A 79 4.52 7.33 1.44
N ASP A 80 3.89 8.32 0.79
CA ASP A 80 3.40 9.51 1.48
C ASP A 80 2.01 9.22 2.08
N ILE A 81 1.95 9.15 3.41
CA ILE A 81 0.75 8.76 4.15
C ILE A 81 0.23 9.99 4.88
N PRO A 82 -1.01 10.44 4.61
CA PRO A 82 -1.63 11.54 5.34
C PRO A 82 -1.65 11.26 6.85
N THR A 83 -1.32 12.26 7.66
CA THR A 83 -1.31 12.17 9.14
C THR A 83 -2.67 12.46 9.76
N GLU A 84 -3.64 12.95 8.98
CA GLU A 84 -5.02 13.21 9.38
C GLU A 84 -5.96 12.54 8.37
N PHE A 85 -6.98 11.83 8.88
CA PHE A 85 -7.98 11.08 8.12
C PHE A 85 -9.37 11.66 8.31
#